data_AF-A0A1G4RDQ8-F1
#
_entry.id   AF-A0A1G4RDQ8-F1
#
_cell.length_a   1.000
_cell.length_b   1.000
_cell.length_c   1.000
_cell.angle_alpha   90.00
_cell.angle_beta   90.00
_cell.angle_gamma   90.00
#
_symmetry.space_group_name_H-M   'P 1'
#
loop_
_entity.id
_entity.type
_entity.pdbx_description
1 polymer ?
#
loop_
_entity_poly.entity_id
_entity_poly.type
_entity_poly.pdbx_seq_one_letter_code
_entity_poly.pdbx_strand_id
1 'polypeptide(L)'
;MQCPRCKTENGTRTICSKCGYYMYRPDVANRAQMTKGQQAIEDTKLVGKKVGKVFKYVWMIVTLIVMSAWLVAGMVWLVSTLGGQ
;
A
#
# COMPACT_ATOMS: atom_id res chain seq x y z
N MET A 1 24.88 -25.50 6.24
CA MET A 1 24.82 -24.59 5.06
C MET A 1 25.76 -23.41 5.29
N GLN A 2 26.49 -22.94 4.28
CA GLN A 2 27.37 -21.78 4.47
C GLN A 2 26.58 -20.48 4.31
N CYS A 3 26.80 -19.51 5.22
CA CYS A 3 26.21 -18.19 5.09
C CYS A 3 26.79 -17.46 3.86
N PRO A 4 25.97 -16.96 2.91
CA PRO A 4 26.47 -16.30 1.70
C PRO A 4 27.23 -15.00 1.98
N ARG A 5 27.00 -14.36 3.15
CA ARG A 5 27.59 -13.06 3.50
C ARG A 5 28.93 -13.17 4.23
N CYS A 6 29.05 -14.12 5.16
CA CYS A 6 30.22 -14.24 6.04
C CYS A 6 30.91 -15.60 5.95
N LYS A 7 30.48 -16.46 5.01
CA LYS A 7 31.00 -17.82 4.74
C LYS A 7 31.11 -18.72 5.97
N THR A 8 30.40 -18.37 7.04
CA THR A 8 30.41 -19.14 8.28
C THR A 8 29.52 -20.36 8.11
N GLU A 9 30.00 -21.50 8.57
CA GLU A 9 29.24 -22.74 8.61
C GLU A 9 28.11 -22.59 9.63
N ASN A 10 26.89 -22.46 9.12
CA ASN A 10 25.70 -22.31 9.93
C ASN A 10 24.87 -23.57 9.71
N GLY A 11 24.72 -24.43 10.71
CA GLY A 11 24.15 -25.79 10.59
C GLY A 11 22.78 -25.84 9.91
N THR A 12 21.70 -25.98 10.69
CA THR A 12 20.30 -25.98 10.22
C THR A 12 19.56 -24.68 10.53
N ARG A 13 20.27 -23.65 11.04
CA ARG A 13 19.66 -22.39 11.49
C ARG A 13 19.30 -21.47 10.33
N THR A 14 18.06 -20.98 10.31
CA THR A 14 17.54 -20.05 9.29
C THR A 14 18.21 -18.67 9.33
N ILE A 15 18.86 -18.32 10.45
CA ILE A 15 19.60 -17.07 10.66
C ILE A 15 21.06 -17.41 10.93
N CYS A 16 21.98 -16.71 10.28
CA CYS A 16 23.40 -16.82 10.55
C CYS A 16 23.74 -16.36 11.96
N SER A 17 24.33 -17.23 12.78
CA SER A 17 24.75 -16.92 14.15
C SER A 17 25.77 -15.79 14.27
N LYS A 18 26.61 -15.60 13.25
CA LYS A 18 27.71 -14.63 13.26
C LYS A 18 27.29 -13.23 12.79
N CYS A 19 26.48 -13.13 11.74
CA CYS A 19 26.14 -11.85 11.12
C CYS A 19 24.64 -11.51 11.16
N GLY A 20 23.81 -12.36 11.80
CA GLY A 20 22.36 -12.16 11.90
C GLY A 20 21.63 -12.20 10.55
N TYR A 21 22.31 -12.63 9.48
CA TYR A 21 21.73 -12.65 8.14
C TYR A 21 20.73 -13.81 8.01
N TYR A 22 19.49 -13.48 7.68
CA TYR A 22 18.45 -14.45 7.33
C TYR A 22 18.83 -15.17 6.05
N MET A 23 19.18 -16.44 6.16
CA MET A 23 19.59 -17.31 5.05
C MET A 23 18.40 -17.81 4.24
N TYR A 24 17.18 -17.70 4.79
CA TYR A 24 15.93 -18.00 4.10
C TYR A 24 15.13 -16.71 3.90
N ARG A 25 14.99 -16.26 2.65
CA ARG A 25 14.08 -15.18 2.25
C ARG A 25 13.24 -15.65 1.06
N PRO A 26 12.02 -16.15 1.28
CA PRO A 26 11.19 -16.72 0.22
C PRO A 26 10.90 -15.71 -0.90
N ASP A 27 10.79 -14.42 -0.57
CA ASP A 27 10.54 -13.35 -1.55
C ASP A 27 11.77 -12.95 -2.38
N VAL A 28 12.99 -13.20 -1.87
CA VAL A 28 14.23 -12.74 -2.53
C VAL A 28 14.80 -13.80 -3.47
N ALA A 29 14.59 -15.09 -3.15
CA ALA A 29 14.95 -16.19 -4.04
C ALA A 29 14.20 -16.13 -5.38
N ASN A 30 12.92 -15.74 -5.36
CA ASN A 30 12.12 -15.59 -6.58
C ASN A 30 12.50 -14.33 -7.38
N ARG A 31 12.93 -13.23 -6.74
CA ARG A 31 13.32 -12.01 -7.45
C ARG A 31 14.61 -12.13 -8.27
N ALA A 32 15.52 -13.02 -7.86
CA ALA A 32 16.80 -13.23 -8.57
C ALA A 32 16.64 -13.98 -9.90
N GLN A 33 15.55 -14.71 -10.08
CA GLN A 33 15.23 -15.46 -11.31
C GLN A 33 14.24 -14.73 -12.23
N MET A 34 13.68 -13.60 -11.79
CA MET A 34 12.73 -12.82 -12.59
C MET A 34 13.45 -11.90 -13.57
N THR A 35 13.04 -11.97 -14.84
CA THR A 35 13.45 -11.01 -15.87
C THR A 35 12.95 -9.60 -15.53
N LYS A 36 13.64 -8.54 -15.99
CA LYS A 36 13.28 -7.13 -15.73
C LYS A 36 11.78 -6.82 -15.97
N GLY A 37 11.15 -7.50 -16.93
CA GLY A 37 9.71 -7.36 -17.21
C GLY A 37 8.78 -7.97 -16.15
N GLN A 38 9.15 -9.08 -15.50
CA GLN A 38 8.35 -9.69 -14.44
C GLN A 38 8.40 -8.88 -13.13
N GLN A 39 9.54 -8.25 -12.84
CA GLN A 39 9.67 -7.31 -11.73
C GLN A 39 8.75 -6.09 -11.92
N ALA A 40 8.72 -5.51 -13.13
CA ALA A 40 7.84 -4.38 -13.44
C ALA A 40 6.35 -4.72 -13.27
N ILE A 41 5.92 -5.94 -13.62
CA ILE A 41 4.52 -6.37 -13.46
C ILE A 41 4.15 -6.53 -11.97
N GLU A 42 5.05 -7.06 -11.14
CA GLU A 42 4.84 -7.12 -9.68
C GLU A 42 4.81 -5.73 -9.04
N ASP A 43 5.72 -4.84 -9.43
CA ASP A 43 5.74 -3.47 -8.94
C ASP A 43 4.47 -2.72 -9.35
N THR A 44 3.95 -2.94 -10.58
CA THR A 44 2.69 -2.33 -11.03
C THR A 44 1.50 -2.87 -10.23
N LYS A 45 1.49 -4.15 -9.87
CA LYS A 45 0.46 -4.75 -8.99
C LYS A 45 0.51 -4.16 -7.57
N LEU A 46 1.70 -3.93 -7.04
CA LEU A 46 1.90 -3.36 -5.70
C LEU A 46 1.52 -1.87 -5.67
N VAL A 47 1.94 -1.11 -6.67
CA VAL A 47 1.64 0.32 -6.81
C VAL A 47 0.15 0.52 -7.09
N GLY A 48 -0.45 -0.24 -8.00
CA GLY A 48 -1.87 -0.16 -8.32
C GLY A 48 -2.77 -0.44 -7.11
N LYS A 49 -2.44 -1.44 -6.28
CA LYS A 49 -3.19 -1.72 -5.04
C LYS A 49 -3.06 -0.61 -3.99
N LYS A 50 -1.89 0.05 -3.90
CA LYS A 50 -1.68 1.17 -2.95
C LYS A 50 -2.40 2.44 -3.42
N VAL A 51 -2.28 2.79 -4.70
CA VAL A 51 -2.93 3.97 -5.28
C VAL A 51 -4.44 3.87 -5.20
N GLY A 52 -5.02 2.70 -5.51
CA GLY A 52 -6.47 2.49 -5.40
C GLY A 52 -7.01 2.66 -3.97
N LYS A 53 -6.24 2.25 -2.95
CA LYS A 53 -6.63 2.47 -1.54
C LYS A 53 -6.62 3.95 -1.18
N VAL A 54 -5.54 4.68 -1.50
CA VAL A 54 -5.44 6.11 -1.19
C VAL A 54 -6.52 6.90 -1.93
N PHE A 55 -6.73 6.62 -3.20
CA PHE A 55 -7.79 7.25 -4.00
C PHE A 55 -9.17 7.00 -3.39
N LYS A 56 -9.48 5.78 -2.94
CA LYS A 56 -10.76 5.46 -2.31
C LYS A 56 -11.00 6.27 -1.02
N TYR A 57 -9.97 6.46 -0.19
CA TYR A 57 -10.08 7.29 1.02
C TYR A 57 -10.29 8.77 0.68
N VAL A 58 -9.49 9.31 -0.24
CA VAL A 58 -9.64 10.70 -0.69
C VAL A 58 -11.02 10.93 -1.29
N TRP A 59 -11.49 10.01 -2.14
CA TRP A 59 -12.81 10.07 -2.75
C TRP A 59 -13.95 10.04 -1.72
N MET A 60 -13.84 9.18 -0.70
CA MET A 60 -14.81 9.14 0.41
C MET A 60 -14.86 10.49 1.15
N ILE A 61 -13.70 11.09 1.43
CA ILE A 61 -13.64 12.39 2.11
C ILE A 61 -14.26 13.49 1.25
N VAL A 62 -13.90 13.55 -0.03
CA VAL A 62 -14.43 14.56 -0.97
C VAL A 62 -15.95 14.44 -1.11
N THR A 63 -16.47 13.22 -1.29
CA THR A 63 -17.92 13.01 -1.41
C THR A 63 -18.68 13.42 -0.14
N LEU A 64 -18.11 13.22 1.04
CA LEU A 64 -18.71 13.64 2.32
C LEU A 64 -18.74 15.17 2.45
N ILE A 65 -17.67 15.86 2.02
CA ILE A 65 -17.63 17.33 1.97
C ILE A 65 -18.67 17.87 0.98
N VAL A 66 -18.77 17.28 -0.21
CA VAL A 66 -19.75 17.70 -1.22
C VAL A 66 -21.18 17.52 -0.69
N MET A 67 -21.50 16.36 -0.11
CA MET A 67 -22.85 16.11 0.45
C MET A 67 -23.20 17.05 1.60
N SER A 68 -22.25 17.35 2.48
CA SER A 68 -22.47 18.34 3.55
C SER A 68 -22.67 19.76 3.02
N ALA A 69 -21.94 20.16 1.98
CA ALA A 69 -22.15 21.45 1.33
C ALA A 69 -23.55 21.55 0.70
N TRP A 70 -24.03 20.47 0.05
CA TRP A 70 -25.40 20.42 -0.50
C TRP A 70 -26.48 20.54 0.57
N LEU A 71 -26.30 19.91 1.74
CA LEU A 71 -27.24 20.04 2.86
C LEU A 71 -27.34 21.48 3.35
N VAL A 72 -26.20 22.18 3.48
CA VAL A 72 -26.18 23.60 3.89
C VAL A 72 -26.84 24.48 2.84
N ALA A 73 -26.51 24.29 1.56
CA ALA A 73 -27.12 25.03 0.46
C ALA A 73 -28.64 24.81 0.40
N GLY A 74 -29.09 23.57 0.60
CA GLY A 74 -30.50 23.21 0.67
C GLY A 74 -31.21 23.88 1.84
N MET A 75 -30.60 23.89 3.03
CA MET A 75 -31.14 24.58 4.21
C MET A 75 -31.24 26.09 3.99
N VAL A 76 -30.22 26.72 3.41
CA VAL A 76 -30.25 28.16 3.10
C VAL A 76 -31.38 28.46 2.11
N TRP A 77 -31.50 27.68 1.05
CA TRP A 77 -32.57 27.85 0.05
C TRP A 77 -33.98 27.64 0.65
N LEU A 78 -34.14 26.64 1.53
CA LEU A 78 -35.39 26.40 2.25
C LEU A 78 -35.75 27.54 3.20
N VAL A 79 -34.78 28.05 3.96
CA VAL A 79 -34.98 29.19 4.86
C VAL A 79 -35.31 30.46 4.08
N SER A 80 -34.65 30.69 2.94
CA SER A 80 -34.96 31.84 2.07
C SER A 80 -36.34 31.75 1.43
N THR A 81 -36.82 30.55 1.10
CA THR A 81 -38.17 30.37 0.53
C THR A 81 -39.28 30.37 1.58
N LEU A 82 -39.01 29.94 2.82
CA LEU A 82 -39.97 29.95 3.93
C LEU A 82 -40.01 31.27 4.72
N GLY A 83 -38.89 31.98 4.85
CA GLY A 83 -38.79 33.26 5.56
C GLY A 83 -39.08 34.50 4.71
N GLY A 84 -39.42 34.30 3.43
CA GLY A 84 -39.76 35.36 2.47
C GLY A 84 -41.27 35.61 2.31
N GLN A 85 -42.11 35.08 3.20
CA GLN A 85 -43.54 35.45 3.35
C GLN A 85 -43.74 36.36 4.56
#